data_AF-A0A1B6JGK6-F1
#
_entry.id   AF-A0A1B6JGK6-F1
#
_cell.length_a   1.000
_cell.length_b   1.000
_cell.length_c   1.000
_cell.angle_alpha   90.00
_cell.angle_beta   90.00
_cell.angle_gamma   90.00
#
_symmetry.space_group_name_H-M   'P 1'
#
loop_
_entity.id
_entity.type
_entity.pdbx_description
1 polymer ?
#
loop_
_entity_poly.entity_id
_entity_poly.type
_entity_poly.pdbx_seq_one_letter_code
_entity_poly.pdbx_strand_id
1 'polypeptide(L)'
;MVEKEDTFDIVLLSFIKWYENVQKNFNEESKKIFVTCGNWDLKIMLPDQCKLSGIPVPGFMMQWLNLKNVFMESTGYYPKSLNDMCQQLGLGFIGRAHSGIDDCRNNLEIMRALRLKSSMPNTKSL
;
A
#
# COMPACT_ATOMS: atom_id res chain seq x y z
N MET A 1 18.14 -4.21 15.34
CA MET A 1 17.33 -5.40 14.96
C MET A 1 17.39 -5.57 13.44
N VAL A 2 18.59 -5.82 12.91
CA VAL A 2 18.83 -6.09 11.46
C VAL A 2 20.07 -6.96 11.24
N GLU A 3 21.02 -6.97 12.19
CA GLU A 3 22.31 -7.68 12.07
C GLU A 3 22.21 -9.20 11.87
N LYS A 4 21.07 -9.81 12.24
CA LYS A 4 20.85 -11.26 12.16
C LYS A 4 19.74 -11.64 11.18
N GLU A 5 19.27 -10.67 10.40
CA GLU A 5 18.20 -10.88 9.43
C GLU A 5 18.78 -11.30 8.08
N ASP A 6 17.97 -12.01 7.30
CA ASP A 6 18.31 -12.39 5.94
C ASP A 6 18.51 -11.15 5.04
N THR A 7 19.35 -11.31 4.02
CA THR A 7 19.57 -10.27 3.01
C THR A 7 18.32 -10.07 2.14
N PHE A 8 18.23 -8.90 1.50
CA PHE A 8 17.06 -8.50 0.73
C PHE A 8 16.68 -9.49 -0.38
N ASP A 9 17.65 -10.10 -1.05
CA ASP A 9 17.42 -11.10 -2.11
C ASP A 9 16.72 -12.36 -1.56
N ILE A 10 17.13 -12.84 -0.38
CA ILE A 10 16.52 -13.98 0.30
C ILE A 10 15.09 -13.63 0.74
N VAL A 11 14.90 -12.44 1.31
CA VAL A 11 13.59 -11.96 1.77
C VAL A 11 12.65 -11.75 0.58
N LEU A 12 13.12 -11.15 -0.52
CA LEU A 12 12.32 -10.91 -1.72
C LEU A 12 11.92 -12.24 -2.38
N LEU A 13 12.83 -13.21 -2.45
CA LEU A 13 12.50 -14.54 -2.96
C LEU A 13 11.43 -15.22 -2.10
N SER A 14 11.55 -15.10 -0.77
CA SER A 14 10.55 -15.63 0.16
C SER A 14 9.20 -14.95 0.00
N PHE A 15 9.19 -13.63 -0.21
CA PHE A 15 7.99 -12.86 -0.52
C PHE A 15 7.35 -13.29 -1.85
N ILE A 16 8.12 -13.49 -2.92
CA ILE A 16 7.59 -13.95 -4.22
C ILE A 16 6.89 -15.30 -4.06
N LYS A 17 7.53 -16.27 -3.38
CA LYS A 17 6.93 -17.59 -3.11
C LYS A 17 5.64 -17.49 -2.29
N TRP A 18 5.66 -16.65 -1.26
CA TRP A 18 4.46 -16.37 -0.46
C TRP A 18 3.36 -15.75 -1.31
N TYR A 19 3.68 -14.76 -2.14
CA TYR A 19 2.73 -14.08 -3.00
C TYR A 19 2.09 -15.07 -3.96
N GLU A 20 2.88 -15.87 -4.68
CA GLU A 20 2.38 -16.92 -5.58
C GLU A 20 1.44 -17.90 -4.86
N ASN A 21 1.74 -18.27 -3.62
CA ASN A 21 0.86 -19.13 -2.84
C ASN A 21 -0.45 -18.42 -2.47
N VAL A 22 -0.39 -17.16 -2.04
CA VAL A 22 -1.57 -16.33 -1.74
C VAL A 22 -2.43 -16.15 -2.98
N GLN A 23 -1.83 -16.01 -4.17
CA GLN A 23 -2.55 -15.84 -5.42
C GLN A 23 -3.50 -17.01 -5.73
N LYS A 24 -3.16 -18.23 -5.32
CA LYS A 24 -3.96 -19.45 -5.52
C LYS A 24 -5.30 -19.42 -4.77
N ASN A 25 -5.43 -18.55 -3.77
CA ASN A 25 -6.67 -18.40 -3.00
C ASN A 25 -7.71 -17.48 -3.67
N PHE A 26 -7.40 -16.93 -4.85
CA PHE A 26 -8.28 -16.02 -5.57
C PHE A 26 -8.59 -16.57 -6.96
N ASN A 27 -9.78 -16.29 -7.48
CA ASN A 27 -10.15 -16.61 -8.85
C ASN A 27 -9.15 -15.98 -9.84
N GLU A 28 -8.81 -16.69 -10.91
CA GLU A 28 -7.84 -16.23 -11.92
C GLU A 28 -8.25 -14.89 -12.58
N GLU A 29 -9.55 -14.64 -12.69
CA GLU A 29 -10.11 -13.39 -13.23
C GLU A 29 -10.00 -12.19 -12.28
N SER A 30 -9.60 -12.41 -11.03
CA SER A 30 -9.52 -11.35 -10.02
C SER A 30 -8.36 -10.43 -10.34
N LYS A 31 -8.67 -9.18 -10.68
CA LYS A 31 -7.66 -8.11 -10.80
C LYS A 31 -7.09 -7.78 -9.43
N LYS A 32 -5.76 -7.70 -9.34
CA LYS A 32 -5.03 -7.47 -8.09
C LYS A 32 -3.99 -6.38 -8.35
N ILE A 33 -3.80 -5.51 -7.37
CA ILE A 33 -2.85 -4.40 -7.46
C ILE A 33 -2.28 -4.11 -6.08
N PHE A 34 -0.99 -3.76 -6.03
CA PHE A 34 -0.36 -3.29 -4.80
C PHE A 34 -0.82 -1.88 -4.48
N VAL A 35 -0.89 -1.56 -3.18
CA VAL A 35 -1.26 -0.23 -2.72
C VAL A 35 -0.13 0.33 -1.86
N THR A 36 0.26 1.57 -2.14
CA THR A 36 1.30 2.31 -1.39
C THR A 36 0.78 3.68 -0.98
N CYS A 37 1.38 4.29 0.05
CA CYS A 37 1.10 5.68 0.42
C CYS A 37 2.15 6.62 -0.18
N GLY A 38 2.01 6.91 -1.47
CA GLY A 38 2.99 7.65 -2.26
C GLY A 38 3.77 6.75 -3.21
N ASN A 39 4.71 7.34 -3.94
CA ASN A 39 5.50 6.61 -4.95
C ASN A 39 6.83 6.07 -4.40
N TRP A 40 7.21 6.41 -3.17
CA TRP A 40 8.54 6.13 -2.65
C TRP A 40 8.87 4.63 -2.62
N ASP A 41 7.95 3.79 -2.13
CA ASP A 41 8.19 2.36 -1.93
C ASP A 41 8.52 1.60 -3.23
N LEU A 42 7.64 1.72 -4.24
CA LEU A 42 7.74 0.91 -5.46
C LEU A 42 8.38 1.63 -6.64
N LYS A 43 8.34 2.97 -6.68
CA LYS A 43 9.01 3.73 -7.75
C LYS A 43 10.50 3.95 -7.49
N ILE A 44 10.89 4.09 -6.21
CA ILE A 44 12.25 4.48 -5.84
C ILE A 44 12.94 3.36 -5.06
N MET A 45 12.43 3.00 -3.89
CA MET A 45 13.15 2.12 -2.95
C MET A 45 13.32 0.70 -3.47
N LEU A 46 12.26 0.08 -4.01
CA LEU A 46 12.37 -1.29 -4.55
C LEU A 46 13.35 -1.37 -5.72
N PRO A 47 13.28 -0.52 -6.77
CA PRO A 47 14.28 -0.52 -7.83
C PRO A 47 15.72 -0.28 -7.35
N ASP A 48 15.93 0.69 -6.46
CA ASP A 48 17.26 0.99 -5.94
C ASP A 48 17.83 -0.16 -5.12
N GLN A 49 17.02 -0.80 -4.29
CA GLN A 49 17.42 -1.96 -3.51
C GLN A 49 17.67 -3.19 -4.39
N CYS A 50 16.83 -3.45 -5.39
CA CYS A 50 17.06 -4.50 -6.40
C CYS A 50 18.38 -4.29 -7.13
N LYS A 51 18.69 -3.05 -7.54
CA LYS A 51 19.96 -2.68 -8.17
C LYS A 51 21.14 -2.93 -7.23
N LEU A 52 21.04 -2.54 -5.96
CA LEU A 52 22.08 -2.79 -4.95
C LEU A 52 22.33 -4.29 -4.73
N SER A 53 21.26 -5.10 -4.75
CA SER A 53 21.31 -6.55 -4.60
C SER A 53 21.63 -7.31 -5.89
N GLY A 54 21.77 -6.64 -7.04
CA GLY A 54 22.07 -7.29 -8.32
C GLY A 54 20.95 -8.18 -8.87
N ILE A 55 19.70 -7.92 -8.49
CA ILE A 55 18.51 -8.72 -8.88
C ILE A 55 17.48 -7.87 -9.64
N PRO A 56 16.65 -8.46 -10.51
CA PRO A 56 15.61 -7.71 -11.21
C PRO A 56 14.44 -7.34 -10.30
N VAL A 57 13.73 -6.25 -10.64
CA VAL A 57 12.46 -5.90 -10.01
C VAL A 57 11.37 -6.88 -10.48
N PRO A 58 10.59 -7.49 -9.58
CA PRO A 58 9.48 -8.36 -9.99
C PRO A 58 8.43 -7.58 -10.79
N GLY A 59 8.09 -8.05 -11.99
CA GLY A 59 7.19 -7.34 -12.91
C GLY A 59 5.81 -7.03 -12.31
N PHE A 60 5.28 -7.91 -11.46
CA PHE A 60 3.99 -7.70 -10.79
C PHE A 60 4.02 -6.57 -9.72
N MET A 61 5.21 -6.08 -9.34
CA MET A 61 5.39 -4.94 -8.43
C MET A 61 5.67 -3.63 -9.18
N MET A 62 5.72 -3.65 -10.52
CA MET A 62 5.91 -2.45 -11.35
C MET A 62 4.61 -1.67 -11.59
N GLN A 63 3.49 -2.15 -11.08
CA GLN A 63 2.19 -1.47 -11.13
C GLN A 63 1.60 -1.42 -9.73
N TRP A 64 1.17 -0.23 -9.32
CA TRP A 64 0.59 0.00 -8.01
C TRP A 64 -0.40 1.15 -8.05
N LEU A 65 -1.26 1.18 -7.03
CA LEU A 65 -2.18 2.25 -6.75
C LEU A 65 -1.59 3.11 -5.64
N ASN A 66 -1.37 4.39 -5.94
CA ASN A 66 -0.95 5.36 -4.94
C ASN A 66 -2.19 5.87 -4.18
N LEU A 67 -2.30 5.51 -2.90
CA LEU A 67 -3.44 5.84 -2.05
C LEU A 67 -3.65 7.36 -1.91
N LYS A 68 -2.60 8.18 -1.98
CA LYS A 68 -2.74 9.65 -1.94
C LYS A 68 -3.55 10.20 -3.12
N ASN A 69 -3.39 9.60 -4.30
CA ASN A 69 -4.14 10.01 -5.49
C ASN A 69 -5.62 9.62 -5.34
N VAL A 70 -5.89 8.38 -4.92
CA VAL A 70 -7.26 7.93 -4.66
C VAL A 70 -7.95 8.77 -3.58
N PHE A 71 -7.22 9.13 -2.54
CA PHE A 71 -7.71 10.03 -1.49
C PHE A 71 -8.09 11.40 -2.08
N MET A 72 -7.20 12.00 -2.89
CA MET A 72 -7.46 13.27 -3.56
C MET A 72 -8.68 13.20 -4.47
N GLU A 73 -8.79 12.17 -5.30
CA GLU A 73 -9.93 11.96 -6.19
C GLU A 73 -11.24 11.81 -5.42
N SER A 74 -11.20 11.16 -4.25
CA SER A 74 -12.40 10.89 -3.44
C SER A 74 -12.83 12.06 -2.55
N THR A 75 -11.91 12.97 -2.21
CA THR A 75 -12.15 14.00 -1.17
C THR A 75 -11.92 15.43 -1.65
N GLY A 76 -11.24 15.62 -2.78
CA GLY A 76 -10.77 16.93 -3.24
C GLY A 76 -9.55 17.47 -2.49
N TYR A 77 -8.93 16.69 -1.60
CA TYR A 77 -7.79 17.10 -0.77
C TYR A 77 -6.59 16.19 -0.99
N TYR A 78 -5.42 16.76 -1.27
CA TYR A 78 -4.18 15.97 -1.36
C TYR A 78 -3.53 15.82 0.02
N PRO A 79 -3.44 14.59 0.56
CA PRO A 79 -2.96 14.39 1.92
C PRO A 79 -1.45 14.54 2.05
N LYS A 80 -1.00 15.11 3.17
CA LYS A 80 0.41 15.30 3.49
C LYS A 80 1.04 14.00 3.98
N SER A 81 0.32 13.22 4.77
CA SER A 81 0.81 11.98 5.38
C SER A 81 -0.31 10.95 5.55
N LEU A 82 0.06 9.74 5.97
CA LEU A 82 -0.88 8.70 6.37
C LEU A 82 -1.76 9.15 7.54
N ASN A 83 -1.14 9.80 8.54
CA ASN A 83 -1.86 10.34 9.69
C ASN A 83 -2.83 11.47 9.31
N ASP A 84 -2.46 12.32 8.34
CA ASP A 84 -3.35 13.35 7.81
C ASP A 84 -4.59 12.72 7.15
N MET A 85 -4.43 11.64 6.37
CA MET A 85 -5.59 10.90 5.83
C MET A 85 -6.49 10.35 6.94
N CYS A 86 -5.91 9.78 8.01
CA CYS A 86 -6.70 9.32 9.15
C CYS A 86 -7.49 10.46 9.79
N GLN A 87 -6.85 11.61 10.05
CA GLN A 87 -7.50 12.78 10.65
C GLN A 87 -8.65 13.31 9.78
N GLN A 88 -8.43 13.45 8.47
CA GLN A 88 -9.46 13.91 7.52
C GLN A 88 -10.67 12.96 7.43
N LEU A 89 -10.48 11.68 7.75
CA LEU A 89 -11.54 10.67 7.76
C LEU A 89 -12.10 10.40 9.17
N GLY A 90 -11.61 11.08 10.21
CA GLY A 90 -12.01 10.83 11.60
C GLY A 90 -11.57 9.45 12.13
N LEU A 91 -10.53 8.86 11.54
CA LEU A 91 -9.96 7.58 11.95
C LEU A 91 -8.85 7.77 13.00
N GLY A 92 -8.77 6.85 13.96
CA GLY A 92 -7.61 6.73 14.84
C GLY A 92 -6.44 6.04 14.15
N PHE A 93 -5.21 6.49 14.39
CA PHE A 93 -4.02 5.82 13.86
C PHE A 93 -3.79 4.48 14.57
N ILE A 94 -3.62 3.41 13.81
CA ILE A 94 -3.37 2.06 14.33
C ILE A 94 -1.87 1.87 14.56
N GLY A 95 -1.48 1.46 15.78
CA GLY A 95 -0.10 1.07 16.08
C GLY A 95 0.88 2.23 16.10
N ARG A 96 2.13 1.98 15.68
CA ARG A 96 3.22 2.96 15.73
C ARG A 96 3.50 3.54 14.34
N ALA A 97 3.60 4.87 14.24
CA ALA A 97 4.05 5.52 13.01
C ALA A 97 5.43 4.99 12.58
N HIS A 98 5.62 4.86 11.26
CA HIS A 98 6.86 4.36 10.64
C HIS A 98 7.18 2.89 11.00
N SER A 99 6.17 2.12 11.38
CA SER A 99 6.20 0.66 11.44
C SER A 99 5.52 0.15 10.17
N GLY A 100 6.26 -0.51 9.28
CA GLY A 100 5.72 -0.89 7.96
C GLY A 100 4.44 -1.73 8.02
N ILE A 101 4.31 -2.60 9.03
CA ILE A 101 3.09 -3.41 9.21
C ILE A 101 1.90 -2.57 9.72
N ASP A 102 2.15 -1.58 10.57
CA ASP A 102 1.10 -0.69 11.08
C ASP A 102 0.66 0.31 10.00
N ASP A 103 1.60 0.79 9.19
CA ASP A 103 1.29 1.64 8.03
C ASP A 103 0.40 0.89 7.02
N CYS A 104 0.66 -0.41 6.78
CA CYS A 104 -0.22 -1.27 5.97
C CYS A 104 -1.64 -1.40 6.55
N ARG A 105 -1.78 -1.51 7.88
CA ARG A 105 -3.09 -1.56 8.55
C ARG A 105 -3.86 -0.26 8.39
N ASN A 106 -3.19 0.88 8.57
CA ASN A 106 -3.81 2.19 8.36
C ASN A 106 -4.22 2.41 6.90
N ASN A 107 -3.38 2.02 5.93
CA ASN A 107 -3.74 2.07 4.50
C ASN A 107 -5.05 1.31 4.23
N LEU A 108 -5.22 0.12 4.82
CA LEU A 108 -6.43 -0.69 4.67
C LEU A 108 -7.68 0.01 5.23
N GLU A 109 -7.60 0.59 6.43
CA GLU A 109 -8.74 1.29 7.04
C GLU A 109 -9.12 2.56 6.28
N ILE A 110 -8.15 3.31 5.77
CA ILE A 110 -8.40 4.46 4.89
C ILE A 110 -9.12 4.00 3.63
N MET A 111 -8.66 2.94 2.97
CA MET A 111 -9.33 2.42 1.78
C MET A 111 -10.78 1.98 2.06
N ARG A 112 -11.02 1.34 3.21
CA ARG A 112 -12.38 0.95 3.64
C ARG A 112 -13.27 2.18 3.83
N ALA A 113 -12.78 3.20 4.53
CA ALA A 113 -13.51 4.44 4.76
C ALA A 113 -13.82 5.19 3.45
N LEU A 114 -12.85 5.28 2.53
CA LEU A 114 -13.06 5.89 1.22
C LEU A 114 -14.12 5.13 0.41
N ARG A 115 -14.05 3.80 0.37
CA ARG A 115 -15.05 2.96 -0.31
C ARG A 115 -16.47 3.19 0.23
N LEU A 116 -16.62 3.21 1.55
CA LEU A 116 -17.93 3.45 2.18
C LEU A 116 -18.48 4.83 1.80
N LYS A 117 -17.63 5.86 1.79
CA LYS A 117 -18.00 7.22 1.40
C LYS A 117 -18.43 7.32 -0.07
N SER A 118 -17.72 6.64 -0.98
CA SER A 118 -18.09 6.57 -2.40
C SER A 118 -19.39 5.80 -2.66
N SER A 119 -19.76 4.87 -1.78
CA SER A 119 -21.01 4.09 -1.88
C SER A 119 -22.22 4.76 -1.24
N MET A 120 -22.04 5.83 -0.46
CA MET A 120 -23.17 6.62 0.00
C MET A 120 -23.72 7.41 -1.20
N PRO A 121 -25.03 7.34 -1.49
CA PRO A 121 -25.63 8.24 -2.47
C PRO A 121 -25.28 9.68 -2.07
N ASN A 122 -24.90 10.50 -3.04
CA ASN A 122 -24.60 11.92 -2.85
C ASN A 122 -25.78 12.57 -2.13
N THR A 123 -25.76 12.63 -0.80
CA THR A 123 -26.65 13.47 0.01
C THR A 123 -26.09 14.89 -0.02
N LYS A 124 -25.80 15.39 -1.22
CA LYS A 124 -25.85 16.82 -1.49
C LYS A 124 -27.30 17.13 -1.84
N SER A 125 -28.13 17.23 -0.81
CA SER A 125 -29.40 17.92 -0.87
C SER A 125 -29.48 18.84 0.33
N LEU A 126 -29.21 20.13 0.09
CA LEU A 126 -30.04 21.29 0.44
C LEU A 126 -29.48 22.50 -0.31
#